data_AF-A0A0Q6T7H1-F1
#
_entry.id   AF-A0A0Q6T7H1-F1
#
_cell.length_a   1.000
_cell.length_b   1.000
_cell.length_c   1.000
_cell.angle_alpha   90.00
_cell.angle_beta   90.00
_cell.angle_gamma   90.00
#
_symmetry.space_group_name_H-M   'P 1'
#
loop_
_entity.id
_entity.type
_entity.pdbx_description
1 polymer ?
#
loop_
_entity_poly.entity_id
_entity_poly.type
_entity_poly.pdbx_seq_one_letter_code
_entity_poly.pdbx_strand_id
1 'polypeptide(L)'
;MRPVIYEGDLGELLAKYFGHFAGRNQECVAFPQAVTNLGHTSRWQPGVKVVDQTFITPGTVVANFKFENGKARFPNQHGYHVAIFLDFGNRKPGGGYTHFWVLDQWHGKTVARRNKNAWPTDQVKRLHILPCDNADDYYVVMVP
;
A
#
# COMPACT_ATOMS: atom_id res chain seq x y z
N MET A 1 7.30 -17.82 0.46
CA MET A 1 6.62 -16.52 0.46
C MET A 1 7.23 -15.63 1.52
N ARG A 2 7.65 -14.43 1.13
CA ARG A 2 8.29 -13.44 2.01
C ARG A 2 7.69 -12.05 1.78
N PRO A 3 7.66 -11.17 2.80
CA PRO A 3 7.32 -9.78 2.58
C PRO A 3 8.41 -9.12 1.73
N VAL A 4 8.03 -8.12 0.95
CA VAL A 4 8.98 -7.25 0.24
C VAL A 4 9.12 -5.95 1.02
N ILE A 5 10.36 -5.58 1.32
CA ILE A 5 10.70 -4.40 2.11
C ILE A 5 11.75 -3.61 1.31
N TYR A 6 11.59 -2.30 1.24
CA TYR A 6 12.67 -1.41 0.82
C TYR A 6 13.74 -1.37 1.90
N GLU A 7 14.96 -1.79 1.56
CA GLU A 7 16.06 -1.98 2.52
C GLU A 7 16.93 -0.72 2.71
N GLY A 8 16.71 0.34 1.92
CA GLY A 8 17.47 1.58 2.03
C GLY A 8 16.88 2.59 3.03
N ASP A 9 17.49 3.77 3.11
CA ASP A 9 16.98 4.86 3.93
C ASP A 9 15.71 5.50 3.31
N LEU A 10 14.64 5.59 4.11
CA LEU A 10 13.35 6.13 3.65
C LEU A 10 13.37 7.65 3.48
N GLY A 11 14.22 8.36 4.22
CA GLY A 11 14.43 9.79 4.08
C GLY A 11 15.12 10.12 2.76
N GLU A 12 16.18 9.39 2.41
CA GLU A 12 16.86 9.49 1.12
C GLU A 12 15.93 9.11 -0.04
N LEU A 13 15.13 8.05 0.13
CA LEU A 13 14.15 7.64 -0.86
C LEU A 13 13.14 8.75 -1.14
N LEU A 14 12.59 9.35 -0.08
CA LEU A 14 11.67 10.47 -0.19
C LEU A 14 12.35 11.67 -0.83
N ALA A 15 13.54 12.07 -0.38
CA ALA A 15 14.26 13.20 -0.93
C ALA A 15 14.55 13.04 -2.43
N LYS A 16 14.90 11.82 -2.86
CA LYS A 16 15.19 11.49 -4.26
C LYS A 16 13.97 11.64 -5.17
N TYR A 17 12.79 11.26 -4.69
CA TYR A 17 11.58 11.20 -5.53
C TYR A 17 10.54 12.26 -5.20
N PHE A 18 10.75 13.10 -4.18
CA PHE A 18 9.83 14.16 -3.84
C PHE A 18 9.61 15.10 -5.04
N GLY A 19 8.36 15.23 -5.48
CA GLY A 19 8.03 16.03 -6.66
C GLY A 19 8.35 15.36 -8.01
N HIS A 20 8.83 14.11 -8.00
CA HIS A 20 9.18 13.33 -9.19
C HIS A 20 8.44 11.99 -9.25
N PHE A 21 8.36 11.42 -10.45
CA PHE A 21 7.88 10.05 -10.64
C PHE A 21 9.04 9.06 -10.56
N ALA A 22 8.76 7.87 -10.05
CA ALA A 22 9.63 6.71 -10.09
C ALA A 22 9.10 5.66 -11.07
N GLY A 23 10.03 4.92 -11.70
CA GLY A 23 9.69 3.88 -12.66
C GLY A 23 9.04 4.41 -13.95
N ARG A 24 8.41 3.51 -14.71
CA ARG A 24 7.76 3.84 -16.00
C ARG A 24 6.26 4.08 -15.82
N ASN A 25 5.67 4.82 -16.76
CA ASN A 25 4.20 5.01 -16.90
C ASN A 25 3.49 5.72 -15.74
N GLN A 26 4.21 6.21 -14.72
CA GLN A 26 3.66 6.99 -13.58
C GLN A 26 2.62 6.24 -12.73
N GLU A 27 2.45 4.94 -12.93
CA GLU A 27 1.50 4.12 -12.19
C GLU A 27 1.96 3.89 -10.75
N CYS A 28 1.02 3.51 -9.88
CA CYS A 28 1.32 3.19 -8.48
C CYS A 28 2.30 2.01 -8.36
N VAL A 29 2.12 0.98 -9.18
CA VAL A 29 2.98 -0.21 -9.24
C VAL A 29 4.43 0.12 -9.60
N ALA A 30 4.63 1.15 -10.42
CA ALA A 30 5.95 1.49 -10.96
C ALA A 30 6.93 1.95 -9.88
N PHE A 31 6.44 2.61 -8.82
CA PHE A 31 7.32 3.11 -7.76
C PHE A 31 7.90 1.97 -6.91
N PRO A 32 7.11 1.11 -6.25
CA PRO A 32 7.64 -0.01 -5.48
C PRO A 32 8.50 -0.96 -6.34
N GLN A 33 8.14 -1.20 -7.61
CA GLN A 33 8.96 -2.01 -8.52
C GLN A 33 10.30 -1.36 -8.88
N ALA A 34 10.37 -0.03 -8.96
CA ALA A 34 11.61 0.67 -9.29
C ALA A 34 12.61 0.70 -8.12
N VAL A 35 12.13 0.56 -6.89
CA VAL A 35 12.97 0.76 -5.69
C VAL A 35 13.12 -0.50 -4.85
N THR A 36 12.40 -1.58 -5.16
CA THR A 36 12.49 -2.87 -4.46
C THR A 36 12.51 -4.04 -5.45
N ASN A 37 12.83 -5.24 -4.97
CA ASN A 37 12.79 -6.48 -5.78
C ASN A 37 11.39 -7.12 -5.83
N LEU A 38 10.35 -6.30 -6.00
CA LEU A 38 8.93 -6.70 -5.91
C LEU A 38 8.46 -7.55 -7.11
N GLY A 39 9.10 -7.41 -8.26
CA GLY A 39 8.75 -8.15 -9.48
C GLY A 39 7.33 -7.87 -10.00
N HIS A 40 6.87 -8.69 -10.93
CA HIS A 40 5.58 -8.51 -11.61
C HIS A 40 4.38 -8.82 -10.71
N THR A 41 3.29 -8.06 -10.85
CA THR A 41 2.07 -8.12 -10.00
C THR A 41 1.38 -9.47 -9.98
N SER A 42 1.52 -10.27 -11.05
CA SER A 42 0.97 -11.62 -11.14
C SER A 42 1.51 -12.60 -10.09
N ARG A 43 2.63 -12.26 -9.43
CA ARG A 43 3.26 -13.07 -8.38
C ARG A 43 2.86 -12.63 -6.98
N TRP A 44 2.15 -11.51 -6.84
CA TRP A 44 1.86 -10.93 -5.54
C TRP A 44 0.72 -11.67 -4.86
N GLN A 45 0.88 -11.92 -3.57
CA GLN A 45 -0.14 -12.48 -2.70
C GLN A 45 -0.36 -11.59 -1.49
N PRO A 46 -1.61 -11.49 -0.98
CA PRO A 46 -1.86 -10.80 0.27
C PRO A 46 -1.27 -11.59 1.44
N GLY A 47 -0.51 -10.91 2.28
CA GLY A 47 -0.07 -11.40 3.58
C GLY A 47 -1.02 -10.97 4.68
N VAL A 48 -0.45 -10.52 5.80
CA VAL A 48 -1.22 -10.00 6.94
C VAL A 48 -1.85 -8.64 6.61
N LYS A 49 -3.03 -8.39 7.18
CA LYS A 49 -3.74 -7.12 7.05
C LYS A 49 -3.02 -6.03 7.85
N VAL A 50 -2.75 -4.89 7.20
CA VAL A 50 -1.85 -3.85 7.71
C VAL A 50 -2.34 -3.26 9.03
N VAL A 51 -3.59 -2.81 9.06
CA VAL A 51 -4.19 -2.10 10.21
C VAL A 51 -4.39 -2.97 11.46
N ASP A 52 -4.34 -4.29 11.31
CA ASP A 52 -4.51 -5.24 12.41
C ASP A 52 -3.18 -5.59 13.09
N GLN A 53 -2.05 -5.21 12.49
CA GLN A 53 -0.74 -5.51 13.05
C GLN A 53 -0.39 -4.58 14.20
N THR A 54 0.42 -5.07 15.14
CA THR A 54 1.00 -4.25 16.20
C THR A 54 2.27 -3.54 15.76
N PHE A 55 2.96 -4.11 14.76
CA PHE A 55 4.19 -3.60 14.16
C PHE A 55 4.30 -4.07 12.71
N ILE A 56 4.76 -3.17 11.83
CA ILE A 56 5.20 -3.46 10.47
C ILE A 56 6.47 -2.66 10.24
N THR A 57 7.49 -3.29 9.67
CA THR A 57 8.75 -2.61 9.36
C THR A 57 8.51 -1.48 8.34
N PRO A 58 8.89 -0.23 8.63
CA PRO A 58 8.91 0.85 7.64
C PRO A 58 9.66 0.40 6.38
N GLY A 59 9.16 0.77 5.20
CA GLY A 59 9.67 0.28 3.92
C GLY A 59 8.93 -0.95 3.37
N THR A 60 8.06 -1.60 4.18
CA THR A 60 7.28 -2.76 3.72
C THR A 60 6.33 -2.36 2.59
N VAL A 61 6.31 -3.14 1.51
CA VAL A 61 5.36 -2.95 0.41
C VAL A 61 3.98 -3.43 0.85
N VAL A 62 2.97 -2.57 0.68
CA VAL A 62 1.57 -2.85 1.01
C VAL A 62 0.67 -2.58 -0.19
N ALA A 63 -0.35 -3.40 -0.38
CA ALA A 63 -1.32 -3.24 -1.47
C ALA A 63 -2.70 -3.73 -1.04
N ASN A 64 -3.72 -3.26 -1.76
CA ASN A 64 -5.04 -3.89 -1.74
C ASN A 64 -5.17 -4.93 -2.86
N PHE A 65 -6.02 -5.91 -2.64
CA PHE A 65 -6.16 -7.09 -3.50
C PHE A 65 -7.63 -7.34 -3.81
N LYS A 66 -7.88 -7.89 -5.00
CA LYS A 66 -9.19 -8.39 -5.38
C LYS A 66 -9.26 -9.88 -5.04
N PHE A 67 -10.32 -10.28 -4.34
CA PHE A 67 -10.59 -11.66 -3.96
C PHE A 67 -11.74 -12.20 -4.82
N GLU A 68 -11.44 -13.14 -5.72
CA GLU A 68 -12.40 -13.74 -6.65
C GLU A 68 -12.21 -15.27 -6.67
N ASN A 69 -13.28 -16.03 -6.51
CA ASN A 69 -13.26 -17.50 -6.58
C ASN A 69 -12.20 -18.15 -5.68
N GLY A 70 -12.05 -17.63 -4.45
CA GLY A 70 -11.07 -18.12 -3.47
C GLY A 70 -9.61 -17.78 -3.80
N LYS A 71 -9.35 -16.95 -4.81
CA LYS A 71 -8.00 -16.49 -5.18
C LYS A 71 -7.89 -14.98 -5.00
N ALA A 72 -6.73 -14.55 -4.51
CA ALA A 72 -6.37 -13.14 -4.44
C ALA A 72 -5.50 -12.76 -5.64
N ARG A 73 -5.69 -11.55 -6.16
CA ARG A 73 -4.79 -10.95 -7.17
C ARG A 73 -4.76 -9.43 -7.05
N PHE A 74 -3.64 -8.83 -7.41
CA PHE A 74 -3.58 -7.39 -7.63
C PHE A 74 -4.16 -7.08 -9.03
N PRO A 75 -5.27 -6.34 -9.14
CA PRO A 75 -5.92 -6.12 -10.44
C PRO A 75 -5.35 -4.88 -11.14
N ASN A 76 -5.29 -4.91 -12.47
CA ASN A 76 -4.92 -3.75 -13.29
C ASN A 76 -6.19 -2.92 -13.62
N GLN A 77 -6.75 -2.25 -12.62
CA GLN A 77 -7.94 -1.40 -12.77
C GLN A 77 -7.95 -0.27 -11.73
N HIS A 78 -8.73 0.77 -12.00
CA HIS A 78 -8.95 1.85 -11.04
C HIS A 78 -9.54 1.35 -9.70
N GLY A 79 -9.21 2.05 -8.62
CA GLY A 79 -9.66 1.73 -7.25
C GLY A 79 -8.72 0.79 -6.49
N TYR A 80 -7.62 0.34 -7.09
CA TYR A 80 -6.60 -0.49 -6.45
C TYR A 80 -5.23 0.20 -6.48
N HIS A 81 -4.39 -0.15 -5.50
CA HIS A 81 -3.20 0.62 -5.19
C HIS A 81 -2.16 -0.18 -4.43
N VAL A 82 -0.90 0.20 -4.64
CA VAL A 82 0.27 -0.34 -3.94
C VAL A 82 1.17 0.83 -3.53
N ALA A 83 1.78 0.68 -2.36
CA ALA A 83 2.57 1.73 -1.73
C ALA A 83 3.67 1.14 -0.83
N ILE A 84 4.57 2.00 -0.35
CA ILE A 84 5.57 1.66 0.65
C ILE A 84 5.08 2.19 2.00
N PHE A 85 4.91 1.31 2.98
CA PHE A 85 4.51 1.64 4.34
C PHE A 85 5.57 2.50 5.03
N LEU A 86 5.14 3.54 5.76
CA LEU A 86 6.02 4.38 6.55
C LEU A 86 5.81 4.15 8.05
N ASP A 87 4.60 4.38 8.53
CA ASP A 87 4.29 4.33 9.95
C ASP A 87 2.78 4.22 10.17
N PHE A 88 2.41 3.76 11.35
CA PHE A 88 1.03 3.76 11.79
C PHE A 88 0.59 5.13 12.31
N GLY A 89 -0.72 5.35 12.24
CA GLY A 89 -1.38 6.49 12.87
C GLY A 89 -1.85 6.21 14.29
N ASN A 90 -2.97 6.84 14.66
CA ASN A 90 -3.58 6.65 15.97
C ASN A 90 -4.20 5.26 16.12
N ARG A 91 -4.14 4.69 17.33
CA ARG A 91 -4.82 3.43 17.68
C ARG A 91 -6.34 3.60 17.65
N LYS A 92 -7.05 2.55 17.23
CA LYS A 92 -8.51 2.44 17.38
C LYS A 92 -8.85 1.93 18.80
N PRO A 93 -9.96 2.37 19.41
CA PRO A 93 -10.54 1.65 20.55
C PRO A 93 -10.82 0.20 20.16
N GLY A 94 -10.36 -0.76 20.97
CA GLY A 94 -10.52 -2.20 20.67
C GLY A 94 -9.42 -2.83 19.81
N GLY A 95 -8.37 -2.08 19.44
CA GLY A 95 -7.21 -2.62 18.73
C GLY A 95 -7.10 -2.20 17.27
N GLY A 96 -5.89 -2.32 16.72
CA GLY A 96 -5.56 -1.85 15.37
C GLY A 96 -5.36 -0.33 15.27
N TYR A 97 -5.36 0.19 14.04
CA TYR A 97 -5.05 1.59 13.73
C TYR A 97 -6.11 2.28 12.87
N THR A 98 -6.33 3.56 13.15
CA THR A 98 -7.28 4.46 12.45
C THR A 98 -6.79 4.86 11.06
N HIS A 99 -5.47 4.83 10.85
CA HIS A 99 -4.84 5.13 9.57
C HIS A 99 -3.39 4.63 9.60
N PHE A 100 -2.76 4.63 8.44
CA PHE A 100 -1.31 4.54 8.31
C PHE A 100 -0.81 5.48 7.23
N TRP A 101 0.49 5.75 7.25
CA TRP A 101 1.19 6.59 6.28
C TRP A 101 1.95 5.73 5.28
N VAL A 102 1.97 6.18 4.03
CA VAL A 102 2.71 5.54 2.95
C VAL A 102 3.46 6.54 2.10
N LEU A 103 4.45 6.05 1.35
CA LEU A 103 4.92 6.66 0.11
C LEU A 103 4.27 5.96 -1.07
N ASP A 104 3.65 6.75 -1.94
CA ASP A 104 3.04 6.26 -3.16
C ASP A 104 3.10 7.31 -4.27
N GLN A 105 2.75 6.88 -5.47
CA GLN A 105 2.50 7.73 -6.64
C GLN A 105 1.32 7.15 -7.42
N TRP A 106 0.78 7.91 -8.36
CA TRP A 106 -0.06 7.41 -9.45
C TRP A 106 -0.09 8.43 -10.58
N HIS A 107 -0.81 8.13 -11.66
CA HIS A 107 -0.90 9.03 -12.80
C HIS A 107 -1.29 10.45 -12.38
N GLY A 108 -0.46 11.44 -12.73
CA GLY A 108 -0.67 12.85 -12.37
C GLY A 108 -0.33 13.24 -10.92
N LYS A 109 0.16 12.31 -10.10
CA LYS A 109 0.55 12.54 -8.70
C LYS A 109 1.88 11.86 -8.39
N THR A 110 2.92 12.67 -8.27
CA THR A 110 4.30 12.25 -7.99
C THR A 110 4.46 11.58 -6.62
N VAL A 111 5.64 11.02 -6.37
CA VAL A 111 5.94 10.37 -5.08
C VAL A 111 5.78 11.37 -3.95
N ALA A 112 4.92 11.01 -2.99
CA ALA A 112 4.68 11.83 -1.81
C ALA A 112 4.23 10.97 -0.63
N ARG A 113 4.36 11.53 0.58
CA ARG A 113 3.76 10.96 1.79
C ARG A 113 2.25 11.18 1.77
N ARG A 114 1.48 10.10 1.95
CA ARG A 114 0.01 10.14 1.99
C ARG A 114 -0.53 9.27 3.13
N ASN A 115 -1.69 9.65 3.66
CA ASN A 115 -2.40 8.85 4.66
C ASN A 115 -3.44 7.95 4.00
N LYS A 116 -3.64 6.76 4.57
CA LYS A 116 -4.75 5.87 4.25
C LYS A 116 -5.58 5.72 5.51
N ASN A 117 -6.84 6.16 5.47
CA ASN A 117 -7.73 6.14 6.61
C ASN A 117 -8.51 4.83 6.65
N ALA A 118 -8.69 4.29 7.85
CA ALA A 118 -9.60 3.19 8.11
C ALA A 118 -11.00 3.76 8.32
N TRP A 119 -12.01 3.09 7.78
CA TRP A 119 -13.39 3.58 7.78
C TRP A 119 -14.33 2.54 8.37
N PRO A 120 -15.32 2.95 9.18
CA PRO A 120 -16.42 2.07 9.55
C PRO A 120 -17.15 1.50 8.33
N THR A 121 -17.54 0.23 8.38
CA THR A 121 -18.13 -0.50 7.24
C THR A 121 -19.38 0.17 6.66
N ASP A 122 -20.19 0.81 7.50
CA ASP A 122 -21.36 1.59 7.09
C ASP A 122 -20.96 2.84 6.30
N GLN A 123 -19.88 3.53 6.70
CA GLN A 123 -19.37 4.70 5.99
C GLN A 123 -18.73 4.32 4.66
N VAL A 124 -18.00 3.19 4.59
CA VAL A 124 -17.42 2.68 3.34
C VAL A 124 -18.51 2.57 2.27
N LYS A 125 -19.64 1.95 2.61
CA LYS A 125 -20.78 1.79 1.71
C LYS A 125 -21.43 3.13 1.36
N ARG A 126 -21.73 3.96 2.37
CA ARG A 126 -22.45 5.23 2.19
C ARG A 126 -21.66 6.23 1.33
N LEU A 127 -20.35 6.31 1.54
CA LEU A 127 -19.46 7.26 0.86
C LEU A 127 -18.79 6.67 -0.38
N HIS A 128 -19.07 5.41 -0.72
CA HIS A 128 -18.45 4.70 -1.84
C HIS A 128 -16.92 4.74 -1.76
N ILE A 129 -16.36 4.54 -0.56
CA ILE A 129 -14.91 4.56 -0.36
C ILE A 129 -14.28 3.39 -1.14
N LEU A 130 -13.33 3.73 -2.01
CA LEU A 130 -12.63 2.75 -2.83
C LEU A 130 -11.54 2.01 -2.02
N PRO A 131 -11.15 0.79 -2.41
CA PRO A 131 -10.09 0.04 -1.73
C PRO A 131 -8.75 0.81 -1.65
N CYS A 132 -8.43 1.63 -2.65
CA CYS A 132 -7.24 2.49 -2.65
C CYS A 132 -7.22 3.55 -1.54
N ASP A 133 -8.37 3.91 -0.99
CA ASP A 133 -8.54 4.96 0.01
C ASP A 133 -8.98 4.43 1.39
N ASN A 134 -9.17 3.11 1.49
CA ASN A 134 -9.54 2.42 2.73
C ASN A 134 -8.37 1.62 3.29
N ALA A 135 -7.85 2.02 4.44
CA ALA A 135 -6.77 1.33 5.13
C ALA A 135 -7.12 -0.12 5.50
N ASP A 136 -8.40 -0.42 5.72
CA ASP A 136 -8.86 -1.78 6.03
C ASP A 136 -8.75 -2.75 4.83
N ASP A 137 -8.45 -2.26 3.63
CA ASP A 137 -8.27 -3.09 2.43
C ASP A 137 -6.80 -3.37 2.09
N TYR A 138 -5.84 -2.86 2.88
CA TYR A 138 -4.41 -3.05 2.62
C TYR A 138 -3.82 -4.25 3.37
N TYR A 139 -3.01 -5.00 2.64
CA TYR A 139 -2.26 -6.17 3.09
C TYR A 139 -0.78 -5.99 2.77
N VAL A 140 0.08 -6.62 3.57
CA VAL A 140 1.50 -6.76 3.23
C VAL A 140 1.62 -7.57 1.95
N VAL A 141 2.41 -7.10 0.98
CA VAL A 141 2.64 -7.83 -0.27
C VAL A 141 3.66 -8.93 -0.07
N MET A 142 3.24 -10.16 -0.36
CA MET A 142 4.07 -11.35 -0.31
C MET A 142 4.42 -11.80 -1.72
N VAL A 143 5.67 -12.22 -1.92
CA VAL A 143 6.14 -12.86 -3.18
C VAL A 143 6.72 -14.24 -2.87
N PRO A 144 6.71 -15.21 -3.82
CA PRO A 144 7.25 -16.56 -3.62
C PRO A 144 8.65 -16.57 -3.02
#